data_AF-A0A183BBQ4-F1
#
_entry.id   AF-A0A183BBQ4-F1
#
_cell.length_a   1.000
_cell.length_b   1.000
_cell.length_c   1.000
_cell.angle_alpha   90.00
_cell.angle_beta   90.00
_cell.angle_gamma   90.00
#
_symmetry.space_group_name_H-M   'P 1'
#
loop_
_entity.id
_entity.type
_entity.pdbx_description
1 polymer ?
#
loop_
_entity_poly.entity_id
_entity_poly.type
_entity_poly.pdbx_seq_one_letter_code
_entity_poly.pdbx_strand_id
1 'polypeptide(L)'
;MSTGPFADKPEAPEEVKVDEMFADHCTLSWKPPEKDGGLPITSYIVEKCDATTGIWERVPTVISGNTCPVRDLIEGKRYRFRVTAVNPLGPGEPGEVNGAVTAKNPFEAPDSPDHLNIDSFDKHSVDLSWDAPKHDGGNPIKGYLIEKRTPKGEWKPATSGLVSGTSAHLPGLETGQTYEFRVSAVNDAGPGRPSRATAPHVAKDPSCEYSWAQLHAVIEQLVYTHIRFILEYMIPNEW
;
A
#
# COMPACT_ATOMS: atom_id res chain seq x y z
N MET A 1 -8.98 55.48 -44.28
CA MET A 1 -9.11 54.01 -44.42
C MET A 1 -8.84 53.43 -43.04
N SER A 2 -9.85 52.86 -42.39
CA SER A 2 -9.67 52.18 -41.10
C SER A 2 -8.98 50.86 -41.39
N THR A 3 -7.68 50.75 -41.12
CA THR A 3 -7.01 49.46 -41.07
C THR A 3 -7.66 48.67 -39.94
N GLY A 4 -8.51 47.69 -40.27
CA GLY A 4 -8.97 46.72 -39.29
C GLY A 4 -7.76 46.07 -38.59
N PRO A 5 -7.91 45.59 -37.35
CA PRO A 5 -6.79 44.98 -36.64
C PRO A 5 -6.24 43.83 -37.50
N PHE A 6 -4.94 43.88 -37.79
CA PHE A 6 -4.25 42.77 -38.45
C PHE A 6 -4.29 41.56 -37.52
N ALA A 7 -4.54 40.37 -38.07
CA ALA A 7 -4.45 39.14 -37.31
C ALA A 7 -3.02 38.90 -36.85
N ASP A 8 -2.87 38.38 -35.64
CA ASP A 8 -1.61 38.06 -34.99
C ASP A 8 -1.67 36.65 -34.38
N LYS A 9 -0.57 36.19 -33.80
CA LYS A 9 -0.51 34.97 -33.00
C LYS A 9 -1.23 35.16 -31.66
N PRO A 10 -1.64 34.07 -31.00
CA PRO A 10 -2.32 34.16 -29.71
C PRO A 10 -1.41 34.69 -28.59
N GLU A 11 -2.01 35.28 -27.56
CA GLU A 11 -1.34 35.51 -26.27
C GLU A 11 -1.16 34.20 -25.49
N ALA A 12 -0.51 34.27 -24.33
CA ALA A 12 -0.29 33.10 -23.47
C ALA A 12 -1.61 32.56 -22.91
N PRO A 13 -1.79 31.21 -22.85
CA PRO A 13 -2.86 30.60 -22.06
C PRO A 13 -2.81 31.04 -20.59
N GLU A 14 -3.99 31.20 -19.98
CA GLU A 14 -4.13 31.64 -18.60
C GLU A 14 -4.28 30.47 -17.63
N GLU A 15 -4.02 30.72 -16.34
CA GLU A 15 -4.26 29.76 -15.24
C GLU A 15 -3.69 28.35 -15.50
N VAL A 16 -2.53 28.27 -16.16
CA VAL A 16 -1.87 26.99 -16.43
C VAL A 16 -1.48 26.33 -15.10
N LYS A 17 -2.02 25.15 -14.84
CA LYS A 17 -1.84 24.44 -13.57
C LYS A 17 -1.77 22.93 -13.75
N VAL A 18 -1.24 22.28 -12.73
CA VAL A 18 -1.28 20.82 -12.56
C VAL A 18 -2.49 20.50 -11.68
N ASP A 19 -3.47 19.76 -12.21
CA ASP A 19 -4.65 19.33 -11.44
C ASP A 19 -4.35 18.05 -10.64
N GLU A 20 -3.64 17.10 -11.26
CA GLU A 20 -3.26 15.82 -10.66
C GLU A 20 -1.79 15.53 -10.94
N MET A 21 -1.08 15.03 -9.93
CA MET A 21 0.33 14.66 -10.02
C MET A 21 0.53 13.25 -9.47
N PHE A 22 1.24 12.42 -10.25
CA PHE A 22 1.69 11.10 -9.90
C PHE A 22 3.20 10.97 -10.13
N ALA A 23 3.78 9.85 -9.74
CA ALA A 23 5.22 9.61 -9.86
C ALA A 23 5.71 9.61 -11.33
N ASP A 24 4.89 9.19 -12.27
CA ASP A 24 5.24 8.98 -13.69
C ASP A 24 4.38 9.79 -14.68
N HIS A 25 3.34 10.47 -14.20
CA HIS A 25 2.46 11.29 -15.04
C HIS A 25 1.79 12.43 -14.25
N CYS A 26 1.23 13.39 -14.98
CA CYS A 26 0.39 14.43 -14.43
C CYS A 26 -0.71 14.84 -15.42
N THR A 27 -1.70 15.58 -14.93
CA THR A 27 -2.73 16.19 -15.77
C THR A 27 -2.63 17.71 -15.65
N LEU A 28 -2.46 18.39 -16.79
CA LEU A 28 -2.45 19.84 -16.88
C LEU A 28 -3.82 20.35 -17.31
N SER A 29 -4.20 21.53 -16.82
CA SER A 29 -5.29 22.34 -17.36
C SER A 29 -4.94 23.82 -17.42
N TRP A 30 -5.66 24.55 -18.27
CA TRP A 30 -5.47 25.97 -18.51
C TRP A 30 -6.77 26.61 -19.01
N LYS A 31 -6.84 27.93 -18.98
CA LYS A 31 -7.83 28.73 -19.70
C LYS A 31 -7.28 29.17 -21.06
N PRO A 32 -8.13 29.31 -22.10
CA PRO A 32 -7.72 29.94 -23.34
C PRO A 32 -7.12 31.34 -23.10
N PRO A 33 -6.26 31.86 -24.01
CA PRO A 33 -5.75 33.23 -23.91
C PRO A 33 -6.89 34.27 -23.95
N GLU A 34 -6.71 35.41 -23.28
CA GLU A 34 -7.65 36.56 -23.40
C GLU A 34 -7.76 37.04 -24.85
N LYS A 35 -6.63 37.08 -25.57
CA LYS A 35 -6.59 37.42 -27.00
C LYS A 35 -6.03 36.28 -27.85
N ASP A 36 -6.84 35.83 -28.81
CA ASP A 36 -6.48 34.79 -29.79
C ASP A 36 -5.73 35.33 -31.03
N GLY A 37 -5.45 36.64 -31.05
CA GLY A 37 -4.83 37.32 -32.18
C GLY A 37 -5.80 37.57 -33.35
N GLY A 38 -7.11 37.47 -33.14
CA GLY A 38 -8.12 37.72 -34.18
C GLY A 38 -8.39 36.53 -35.10
N LEU A 39 -7.81 35.36 -34.81
CA LEU A 39 -8.10 34.09 -35.47
C LEU A 39 -8.31 33.00 -34.41
N PRO A 40 -9.23 32.05 -34.64
CA PRO A 40 -9.57 31.04 -33.65
C PRO A 40 -8.38 30.12 -33.34
N ILE A 41 -8.26 29.74 -32.07
CA ILE A 41 -7.31 28.72 -31.62
C ILE A 41 -7.67 27.37 -32.25
N THR A 42 -6.69 26.73 -32.90
CA THR A 42 -6.84 25.43 -33.58
C THR A 42 -6.33 24.28 -32.73
N SER A 43 -5.32 24.52 -31.89
CA SER A 43 -4.73 23.52 -30.99
C SER A 43 -3.85 24.16 -29.92
N TYR A 44 -3.37 23.34 -29.00
CA TYR A 44 -2.36 23.70 -28.02
C TYR A 44 -1.12 22.81 -28.18
N ILE A 45 0.05 23.40 -27.91
CA ILE A 45 1.32 22.70 -27.74
C ILE A 45 1.61 22.63 -26.24
N VAL A 46 1.85 21.44 -25.73
CA VAL A 46 2.28 21.24 -24.34
C VAL A 46 3.71 20.75 -24.32
N GLU A 47 4.51 21.35 -23.46
CA GLU A 47 5.92 20.98 -23.26
C GLU A 47 6.21 20.76 -21.78
N LYS A 48 7.07 19.78 -21.49
CA LYS A 48 7.62 19.50 -20.17
C LYS A 48 9.12 19.77 -20.15
N CYS A 49 9.65 20.20 -19.01
CA CYS A 49 11.07 20.46 -18.83
C CYS A 49 11.53 19.86 -17.50
N ASP A 50 12.47 18.92 -17.54
CA ASP A 50 13.22 18.51 -16.34
C ASP A 50 14.01 19.72 -15.86
N ALA A 51 13.72 20.20 -14.64
CA ALA A 51 14.33 21.39 -14.06
C ALA A 51 15.85 21.27 -13.92
N THR A 52 16.39 20.04 -13.93
CA THR A 52 17.82 19.75 -13.87
C THR A 52 18.51 19.98 -15.21
N THR A 53 17.88 19.55 -16.32
CA THR A 53 18.46 19.67 -17.66
C THR A 53 18.14 21.02 -18.30
N GLY A 54 16.98 21.60 -17.95
CA GLY A 54 16.49 22.85 -18.55
C GLY A 54 16.00 22.70 -20.00
N ILE A 55 15.98 21.47 -20.54
CA ILE A 55 15.56 21.20 -21.92
C ILE A 55 14.04 21.03 -21.94
N TRP A 56 13.37 21.76 -22.83
CA TRP A 56 11.94 21.61 -23.07
C TRP A 56 11.69 20.53 -24.12
N GLU A 57 10.80 19.61 -23.78
CA GLU A 57 10.39 18.50 -24.63
C GLU A 57 8.89 18.59 -24.90
N ARG A 58 8.52 18.43 -26.18
CA ARG A 58 7.12 18.46 -26.59
C ARG A 58 6.43 17.15 -26.23
N VAL A 59 5.25 17.27 -25.62
CA VAL A 59 4.35 16.14 -25.40
C VAL A 59 3.75 15.74 -26.77
N PRO A 60 3.88 14.48 -27.21
CA PRO A 60 3.51 14.05 -28.55
C PRO A 60 1.99 13.83 -28.68
N THR A 61 1.20 14.87 -28.45
CA THR A 61 -0.27 14.82 -28.52
C THR A 61 -0.80 16.10 -29.12
N VAL A 62 -1.77 15.98 -30.03
CA VAL A 62 -2.53 17.12 -30.56
C VAL A 62 -3.68 17.39 -29.59
N ILE A 63 -3.72 18.59 -29.03
CA ILE A 63 -4.67 18.93 -27.98
C ILE A 63 -5.60 20.02 -28.49
N SER A 64 -6.87 19.66 -28.69
CA SER A 64 -7.94 20.59 -29.07
C SER A 64 -8.75 21.09 -27.87
N GLY A 65 -8.61 20.44 -26.71
CA GLY A 65 -9.23 20.86 -25.45
C GLY A 65 -8.31 21.72 -24.59
N ASN A 66 -8.71 21.92 -23.34
CA ASN A 66 -8.01 22.72 -22.34
C ASN A 66 -7.37 21.89 -21.22
N THR A 67 -7.20 20.58 -21.48
CA THR A 67 -6.56 19.64 -20.57
C THR A 67 -5.61 18.73 -21.33
N CYS A 68 -4.53 18.29 -20.68
CA CYS A 68 -3.56 17.37 -21.27
C CYS A 68 -2.95 16.42 -20.23
N PRO A 69 -3.05 15.10 -20.43
CA PRO A 69 -2.25 14.15 -19.67
C PRO A 69 -0.81 14.16 -20.19
N VAL A 70 0.14 14.37 -19.28
CA VAL A 70 1.57 14.32 -19.56
C VAL A 70 2.15 13.07 -18.90
N ARG A 71 2.81 12.23 -19.69
CA ARG A 71 3.39 10.94 -19.25
C ARG A 71 4.92 10.98 -19.25
N ASP A 72 5.53 9.87 -18.85
CA ASP A 72 6.97 9.64 -18.83
C ASP A 72 7.70 10.67 -17.96
N LEU A 73 7.11 10.99 -16.81
CA LEU A 73 7.82 11.67 -15.73
C LEU A 73 8.67 10.64 -14.97
N ILE A 74 9.71 11.13 -14.31
CA ILE A 74 10.58 10.30 -13.48
C ILE A 74 10.32 10.68 -12.03
N GLU A 75 9.97 9.69 -11.21
CA GLU A 75 9.70 9.88 -9.79
C GLU A 75 10.83 10.65 -9.08
N GLY A 76 10.45 11.61 -8.24
CA GLY A 76 11.36 12.47 -7.49
C GLY A 76 11.98 13.61 -8.29
N LYS A 77 11.89 13.61 -9.63
CA LYS A 77 12.37 14.73 -10.44
C LYS A 77 11.40 15.91 -10.40
N ARG A 78 11.94 17.11 -10.63
CA ARG A 78 11.18 18.35 -10.69
C ARG A 78 10.97 18.76 -12.13
N TYR A 79 9.73 19.11 -12.48
CA TYR A 79 9.34 19.49 -13.82
C TYR A 79 8.74 20.89 -13.86
N ARG A 80 9.06 21.63 -14.91
CA ARG A 80 8.28 22.79 -15.36
C ARG A 80 7.42 22.37 -16.53
N PHE A 81 6.27 23.02 -16.67
CA PHE A 81 5.32 22.77 -17.75
C PHE A 81 4.90 24.08 -18.37
N ARG A 82 4.71 24.07 -19.68
CA ARG A 82 4.16 25.22 -20.41
C ARG A 82 3.20 24.77 -21.49
N VAL A 83 2.27 25.67 -21.80
CA VAL A 83 1.24 25.49 -22.81
C VAL A 83 1.26 26.68 -23.74
N THR A 84 1.24 26.42 -25.04
CA THR A 84 1.23 27.45 -26.08
C THR A 84 0.01 27.27 -26.95
N ALA A 85 -0.82 28.31 -27.08
CA ALA A 85 -1.96 28.31 -27.98
C ALA A 85 -1.49 28.47 -29.44
N VAL A 86 -2.15 27.80 -30.37
CA VAL A 86 -1.83 27.82 -31.79
C VAL A 86 -3.06 28.25 -32.58
N ASN A 87 -2.91 29.24 -33.45
CA ASN A 87 -3.90 29.61 -34.46
C ASN A 87 -3.30 29.38 -35.88
N PRO A 88 -4.01 29.70 -36.98
CA PRO A 88 -3.47 29.52 -38.33
C PRO A 88 -2.17 30.29 -38.64
N LEU A 89 -1.84 31.35 -37.90
CA LEU A 89 -0.57 32.09 -38.02
C LEU A 89 0.58 31.43 -37.22
N GLY A 90 0.26 30.42 -36.40
CA GLY A 90 1.23 29.59 -35.69
C GLY A 90 1.13 29.71 -34.17
N PRO A 91 2.18 29.26 -33.45
CA PRO A 91 2.21 29.28 -32.00
C PRO A 91 2.43 30.69 -31.46
N GLY A 92 1.67 31.02 -30.42
CA GLY A 92 1.76 32.26 -29.63
C GLY A 92 2.81 32.22 -28.52
N GLU A 93 2.58 33.02 -27.48
CA GLU A 93 3.40 33.01 -26.27
C GLU A 93 3.05 31.81 -25.36
N PRO A 94 4.02 31.26 -24.61
CA PRO A 94 3.76 30.18 -23.68
C PRO A 94 3.23 30.69 -22.33
N GLY A 95 2.19 30.04 -21.81
CA GLY A 95 1.80 30.13 -20.40
C GLY A 95 2.49 29.02 -19.61
N GLU A 96 3.18 29.35 -18.52
CA GLU A 96 3.88 28.37 -17.69
C GLU A 96 3.15 28.09 -16.37
N VAL A 97 3.28 26.85 -15.87
CA VAL A 97 2.93 26.54 -14.48
C VAL A 97 3.88 27.31 -13.54
N ASN A 98 3.34 27.87 -12.47
CA ASN A 98 4.13 28.60 -11.48
C ASN A 98 5.15 27.68 -10.78
N GLY A 99 6.43 27.85 -11.12
CA GLY A 99 7.53 27.10 -10.52
C GLY A 99 7.61 25.65 -10.98
N ALA A 100 8.56 24.91 -10.41
CA ALA A 100 8.77 23.50 -10.73
C ALA A 100 8.08 22.58 -9.72
N VAL A 101 7.33 21.59 -10.22
CA VAL A 101 6.57 20.60 -9.44
C VAL A 101 7.31 19.26 -9.41
N THR A 102 7.33 18.59 -8.25
CA THR A 102 7.96 17.27 -8.11
C THR A 102 7.01 16.17 -8.59
N ALA A 103 7.48 15.29 -9.46
CA ALA A 103 6.76 14.07 -9.85
C ALA A 103 6.76 13.08 -8.69
N LYS A 104 5.60 12.90 -8.05
CA LYS A 104 5.41 12.00 -6.91
C LYS A 104 3.94 11.60 -6.82
N ASN A 105 3.69 10.43 -6.24
CA ASN A 105 2.31 10.02 -5.97
C ASN A 105 1.65 10.95 -4.93
N PRO A 106 0.33 11.14 -5.01
CA PRO A 106 -0.42 11.93 -4.03
C PRO A 106 -0.68 11.14 -2.73
N PHE A 107 -0.34 9.85 -2.72
CA PHE A 107 -0.45 8.93 -1.60
C PHE A 107 0.92 8.33 -1.27
N GLU A 108 1.08 7.92 -0.02
CA GLU A 108 2.28 7.28 0.52
C GLU A 108 1.94 5.85 0.98
N ALA A 109 2.94 5.06 1.35
CA ALA A 109 2.70 3.73 1.92
C ALA A 109 1.99 3.86 3.28
N PRO A 110 1.22 2.86 3.71
CA PRO A 110 0.51 2.92 4.99
C PRO A 110 1.47 3.00 6.18
N ASP A 111 0.96 3.45 7.32
CA ASP A 111 1.67 3.33 8.60
C ASP A 111 1.82 1.85 9.02
N SER A 112 2.60 1.60 10.07
CA SER A 112 2.76 0.25 10.62
C SER A 112 1.46 -0.24 11.29
N PRO A 113 1.06 -1.51 11.08
CA PRO A 113 0.03 -2.14 11.90
C PRO A 113 0.42 -2.14 13.38
N ASP A 114 -0.59 -1.98 14.24
CA ASP A 114 -0.43 -1.98 15.70
C ASP A 114 -0.88 -3.32 16.32
N HIS A 115 -0.54 -3.54 17.60
CA HIS A 115 -1.00 -4.68 18.41
C HIS A 115 -0.93 -6.08 17.76
N LEU A 116 0.14 -6.38 17.01
CA LEU A 116 0.37 -7.73 16.50
C LEU A 116 0.48 -8.73 17.67
N ASN A 117 -0.41 -9.72 17.68
CA ASN A 117 -0.53 -10.74 18.71
C ASN A 117 -0.46 -12.16 18.13
N ILE A 118 0.06 -13.10 18.94
CA ILE A 118 -0.08 -14.54 18.71
C ILE A 118 -1.31 -15.01 19.48
N ASP A 119 -2.37 -15.41 18.79
CA ASP A 119 -3.64 -15.80 19.40
C ASP A 119 -3.63 -17.27 19.81
N SER A 120 -3.19 -18.15 18.91
CA SER A 120 -2.99 -19.58 19.12
C SER A 120 -1.83 -20.11 18.29
N PHE A 121 -1.30 -21.27 18.66
CA PHE A 121 -0.21 -21.91 17.95
C PHE A 121 -0.21 -23.41 18.19
N ASP A 122 0.41 -24.15 17.29
CA ASP A 122 0.84 -25.53 17.49
C ASP A 122 2.23 -25.75 16.90
N LYS A 123 2.67 -27.00 16.81
CA LYS A 123 4.00 -27.32 16.26
C LYS A 123 4.16 -27.05 14.75
N HIS A 124 3.05 -26.83 14.04
CA HIS A 124 2.98 -26.67 12.59
C HIS A 124 2.32 -25.37 12.12
N SER A 125 1.66 -24.63 13.01
CA SER A 125 0.90 -23.44 12.65
C SER A 125 0.86 -22.38 13.75
N VAL A 126 0.52 -21.16 13.37
CA VAL A 126 0.24 -20.05 14.29
C VAL A 126 -0.92 -19.22 13.77
N ASP A 127 -1.78 -18.75 14.67
CA ASP A 127 -2.83 -17.78 14.40
C ASP A 127 -2.38 -16.42 14.95
N LEU A 128 -2.49 -15.39 14.10
CA LEU A 128 -2.11 -14.03 14.42
C LEU A 128 -3.31 -13.08 14.24
N SER A 129 -3.37 -12.06 15.07
CA SER A 129 -4.23 -10.89 14.91
C SER A 129 -3.45 -9.60 15.07
N TRP A 130 -3.93 -8.52 14.47
CA TRP A 130 -3.35 -7.19 14.58
C TRP A 130 -4.41 -6.11 14.40
N ASP A 131 -4.04 -4.86 14.64
CA ASP A 131 -4.86 -3.70 14.32
C ASP A 131 -4.39 -3.07 13.00
N ALA A 132 -5.36 -2.56 12.22
CA ALA A 132 -5.06 -1.77 11.04
C ALA A 132 -4.29 -0.49 11.42
N PRO A 133 -3.38 0.01 10.56
CA PRO A 133 -2.71 1.28 10.77
C PRO A 133 -3.70 2.44 10.91
N LYS A 134 -3.31 3.47 11.65
CA LYS A 134 -4.13 4.70 11.82
C LYS A 134 -4.26 5.49 10.52
N HIS A 135 -3.23 5.46 9.69
CA HIS A 135 -3.20 6.14 8.39
C HIS A 135 -2.82 5.15 7.29
N ASP A 136 -3.62 5.14 6.23
CA ASP A 136 -3.40 4.32 5.04
C ASP A 136 -2.52 5.02 3.98
N GLY A 137 -1.94 6.17 4.32
CA GLY A 137 -1.14 6.97 3.40
C GLY A 137 -1.96 7.69 2.32
N GLY A 138 -3.29 7.77 2.46
CA GLY A 138 -4.16 8.46 1.49
C GLY A 138 -4.63 7.58 0.33
N ASN A 139 -4.38 6.27 0.39
CA ASN A 139 -4.91 5.29 -0.57
C ASN A 139 -5.27 3.98 0.19
N PRO A 140 -6.47 3.41 -0.02
CA PRO A 140 -6.93 2.23 0.70
C PRO A 140 -5.94 1.07 0.77
N ILE A 141 -5.85 0.46 1.97
CA ILE A 141 -5.07 -0.76 2.19
C ILE A 141 -5.65 -1.92 1.37
N LYS A 142 -4.81 -2.51 0.53
CA LYS A 142 -5.14 -3.70 -0.29
C LYS A 142 -5.01 -5.01 0.47
N GLY A 143 -4.18 -5.03 1.52
CA GLY A 143 -4.00 -6.17 2.41
C GLY A 143 -2.73 -6.05 3.23
N TYR A 144 -2.32 -7.17 3.82
CA TYR A 144 -1.21 -7.25 4.76
C TYR A 144 -0.19 -8.28 4.30
N LEU A 145 1.08 -7.88 4.29
CA LEU A 145 2.22 -8.77 4.11
C LEU A 145 2.66 -9.26 5.48
N ILE A 146 2.65 -10.58 5.68
CA ILE A 146 3.11 -11.20 6.91
C ILE A 146 4.46 -11.85 6.64
N GLU A 147 5.43 -11.55 7.47
CA GLU A 147 6.77 -12.13 7.38
C GLU A 147 7.10 -12.89 8.65
N LYS A 148 7.87 -13.98 8.49
CA LYS A 148 8.43 -14.77 9.57
C LYS A 148 9.95 -14.85 9.43
N ARG A 149 10.65 -14.97 10.56
CA ARG A 149 12.09 -15.29 10.58
C ARG A 149 12.41 -16.19 11.76
N THR A 150 13.55 -16.87 11.70
CA THR A 150 14.20 -17.38 12.90
C THR A 150 14.98 -16.25 13.59
N PRO A 151 15.29 -16.30 14.90
CA PRO A 151 15.96 -15.20 15.61
C PRO A 151 17.29 -14.71 15.01
N LYS A 152 17.96 -15.56 14.23
CA LYS A 152 19.21 -15.24 13.51
C LYS A 152 19.05 -15.24 11.99
N GLY A 153 17.83 -15.41 11.50
CA GLY A 153 17.52 -15.50 10.08
C GLY A 153 17.03 -14.18 9.50
N GLU A 154 16.84 -14.19 8.19
CA GLU A 154 16.22 -13.08 7.45
C GLU A 154 14.69 -13.19 7.49
N TRP A 155 14.03 -12.04 7.38
CA TRP A 155 12.58 -11.97 7.18
C TRP A 155 12.21 -12.57 5.83
N LYS A 156 11.25 -13.49 5.84
CA LYS A 156 10.71 -14.12 4.65
C LYS A 156 9.19 -14.06 4.68
N PRO A 157 8.51 -13.94 3.51
CA PRO A 157 7.07 -14.02 3.45
C PRO A 157 6.54 -15.30 4.12
N ALA A 158 5.55 -15.16 5.00
CA ALA A 158 4.85 -16.28 5.63
C ALA A 158 3.68 -16.78 4.79
N THR A 159 3.24 -15.98 3.80
CA THR A 159 2.14 -16.27 2.88
C THR A 159 2.60 -16.06 1.43
N SER A 160 1.90 -16.67 0.46
CA SER A 160 2.20 -16.52 -0.98
C SER A 160 1.71 -15.18 -1.56
N GLY A 161 0.91 -14.43 -0.81
CA GLY A 161 0.35 -13.14 -1.21
C GLY A 161 -0.18 -12.36 -0.01
N LEU A 162 -0.83 -11.23 -0.28
CA LEU A 162 -1.42 -10.38 0.75
C LEU A 162 -2.60 -11.06 1.44
N VAL A 163 -2.66 -10.92 2.76
CA VAL A 163 -3.81 -11.32 3.57
C VAL A 163 -4.81 -10.17 3.65
N SER A 164 -6.10 -10.47 3.45
CA SER A 164 -7.18 -9.52 3.71
C SER A 164 -7.65 -9.60 5.17
N GLY A 165 -8.23 -8.50 5.68
CA GLY A 165 -8.61 -8.41 7.10
C GLY A 165 -7.39 -8.29 8.02
N THR A 166 -7.59 -8.45 9.33
CA THR A 166 -6.55 -8.19 10.35
C THR A 166 -6.21 -9.41 11.20
N SER A 167 -6.32 -10.59 10.61
CA SER A 167 -5.93 -11.87 11.22
C SER A 167 -5.50 -12.88 10.16
N ALA A 168 -4.62 -13.81 10.52
CA ALA A 168 -4.18 -14.88 9.63
C ALA A 168 -3.84 -16.17 10.36
N HIS A 169 -4.20 -17.30 9.74
CA HIS A 169 -3.67 -18.62 10.07
C HIS A 169 -2.46 -18.91 9.18
N LEU A 170 -1.30 -19.18 9.80
CA LEU A 170 -0.04 -19.44 9.12
C LEU A 170 0.41 -20.89 9.34
N PRO A 171 0.20 -21.79 8.36
CA PRO A 171 0.68 -23.16 8.43
C PRO A 171 2.17 -23.29 8.05
N GLY A 172 2.71 -24.50 8.15
CA GLY A 172 4.05 -24.83 7.68
C GLY A 172 5.17 -24.30 8.57
N LEU A 173 4.97 -24.32 9.89
CA LEU A 173 6.04 -24.19 10.87
C LEU A 173 6.74 -25.54 11.07
N GLU A 174 8.05 -25.49 11.35
CA GLU A 174 8.83 -26.67 11.68
C GLU A 174 8.82 -26.90 13.19
N THR A 175 8.43 -28.10 13.62
CA THR A 175 8.40 -28.49 15.04
C THR A 175 9.73 -28.23 15.73
N GLY A 176 9.71 -27.52 16.85
CA GLY A 176 10.87 -27.16 17.65
C GLY A 176 11.61 -25.91 17.17
N GLN A 177 11.28 -25.38 15.98
CA GLN A 177 11.90 -24.17 15.47
C GLN A 177 11.30 -22.92 16.13
N THR A 178 12.16 -21.95 16.45
CA THR A 178 11.74 -20.64 16.96
C THR A 178 11.50 -19.67 15.81
N TYR A 179 10.39 -18.96 15.84
CA TYR A 179 10.00 -17.93 14.88
C TYR A 179 9.65 -16.61 15.56
N GLU A 180 9.90 -15.52 14.86
CA GLU A 180 9.34 -14.20 15.10
C GLU A 180 8.48 -13.81 13.90
N PHE A 181 7.42 -13.05 14.14
CA PHE A 181 6.49 -12.59 13.10
C PHE A 181 6.40 -11.06 13.10
N ARG A 182 6.20 -10.48 11.92
CA ARG A 182 5.85 -9.06 11.75
C ARG A 182 4.86 -8.91 10.61
N VAL A 183 4.12 -7.80 10.62
CA VAL A 183 3.09 -7.53 9.61
C VAL A 183 3.27 -6.12 9.06
N SER A 184 3.15 -5.95 7.75
CA SER A 184 3.11 -4.65 7.08
C SER A 184 1.80 -4.49 6.33
N ALA A 185 1.14 -3.33 6.44
CA ALA A 185 0.02 -2.98 5.58
C ALA A 185 0.54 -2.56 4.18
N VAL A 186 -0.24 -2.84 3.14
CA VAL A 186 0.17 -2.61 1.74
C VAL A 186 -0.93 -1.88 0.98
N ASN A 187 -0.58 -0.77 0.31
CA ASN A 187 -1.44 -0.07 -0.66
C ASN A 187 -0.72 0.08 -2.01
N ASP A 188 -1.16 0.97 -2.89
CA ASP A 188 -0.53 1.20 -4.21
C ASP A 188 0.87 1.82 -4.16
N ALA A 189 1.23 2.52 -3.09
CA ALA A 189 2.60 2.97 -2.87
C ALA A 189 3.51 1.84 -2.38
N GLY A 190 2.96 0.65 -2.11
CA GLY A 190 3.69 -0.53 -1.67
C GLY A 190 3.54 -0.82 -0.17
N PRO A 191 4.45 -1.64 0.41
CA PRO A 191 4.40 -1.99 1.81
C PRO A 191 4.82 -0.82 2.71
N GLY A 192 4.00 -0.57 3.72
CA GLY A 192 4.32 0.33 4.82
C GLY A 192 5.44 -0.19 5.71
N ARG A 193 5.76 0.57 6.75
CA ARG A 193 6.70 0.11 7.78
C ARG A 193 6.14 -1.14 8.47
N PRO A 194 6.97 -2.16 8.76
CA PRO A 194 6.49 -3.32 9.49
C PRO A 194 6.13 -2.96 10.93
N SER A 195 5.18 -3.70 11.50
CA SER A 195 4.87 -3.69 12.92
C SER A 195 6.10 -4.11 13.75
N ARG A 196 6.04 -3.84 15.06
CA ARG A 196 6.99 -4.45 15.99
C ARG A 196 6.86 -5.97 15.89
N ALA A 197 8.01 -6.64 15.76
CA ALA A 197 8.04 -8.09 15.74
C ALA A 197 7.49 -8.67 17.05
N THR A 198 6.86 -9.84 16.96
CA THR A 198 6.50 -10.64 18.14
C THR A 198 7.75 -11.04 18.90
N ALA A 199 7.60 -11.40 20.18
CA ALA A 199 8.66 -12.12 20.87
C ALA A 199 8.96 -13.46 20.15
N PRO A 200 10.18 -14.00 20.25
CA PRO A 200 10.51 -15.32 19.71
C PRO A 200 9.59 -16.40 20.29
N HIS A 201 8.99 -17.20 19.41
CA HIS A 201 8.03 -18.24 19.75
C HIS A 201 8.47 -19.60 19.19
N VAL A 202 8.48 -20.65 20.02
CA VAL A 202 8.84 -22.00 19.60
C VAL A 202 7.62 -22.72 19.06
N ALA A 203 7.67 -23.19 17.81
CA ALA A 203 6.61 -24.01 17.24
C ALA A 203 6.58 -25.38 17.95
N LYS A 204 5.63 -25.54 18.88
CA LYS A 204 5.39 -26.77 19.61
C LYS A 204 3.89 -26.89 19.88
N ASP A 205 3.41 -28.11 20.10
CA ASP A 205 2.04 -28.29 20.54
C ASP A 205 1.85 -27.49 21.85
N PRO A 206 0.70 -26.82 22.04
CA PRO A 206 0.34 -26.29 23.34
C PRO A 206 0.58 -27.41 24.34
N SER A 207 1.35 -27.15 25.39
CA SER A 207 1.60 -28.19 26.39
C SER A 207 0.25 -28.74 26.80
N CYS A 208 0.03 -30.03 26.53
CA CYS A 208 -1.08 -30.76 27.08
C CYS A 208 -0.76 -30.88 28.57
N GLU A 209 -0.98 -29.80 29.33
CA GLU A 209 -1.08 -29.89 30.77
C GLU A 209 -2.41 -30.59 31.06
N TYR A 210 -2.45 -31.91 30.85
CA TYR A 210 -3.19 -32.67 31.83
C TYR A 210 -2.43 -32.48 33.13
N SER A 211 -2.95 -31.62 34.00
CA SER A 211 -2.33 -31.43 35.30
C SER A 211 -2.26 -32.79 36.00
N TRP A 212 -1.23 -33.01 36.81
CA TRP A 212 -1.19 -34.23 37.64
C TRP A 212 -2.48 -34.41 38.42
N ALA A 213 -3.17 -33.33 38.82
CA ALA A 213 -4.48 -33.40 39.48
C ALA A 213 -5.60 -33.96 38.57
N GLN A 214 -5.61 -33.63 37.27
CA GLN A 214 -6.56 -34.19 36.32
C GLN A 214 -6.28 -35.67 36.04
N LEU A 215 -5.02 -36.06 35.90
CA LEU A 215 -4.65 -37.47 35.78
C LEU A 215 -4.92 -38.24 37.09
N HIS A 216 -4.65 -37.66 38.25
CA HIS A 216 -4.94 -38.26 39.55
C HIS A 216 -6.44 -38.46 39.75
N ALA A 217 -7.28 -37.50 39.37
CA ALA A 217 -8.73 -37.64 39.47
C ALA A 217 -9.26 -38.79 38.61
N VAL A 218 -8.75 -38.93 37.37
CA VAL A 218 -9.12 -40.04 36.47
C VAL A 218 -8.62 -41.38 37.03
N ILE A 219 -7.38 -41.42 37.55
CA ILE A 219 -6.81 -42.63 38.15
C ILE A 219 -7.56 -43.02 39.43
N GLU A 220 -7.87 -42.08 40.33
CA GLU A 220 -8.64 -42.34 41.55
C GLU A 220 -10.04 -42.84 41.23
N GLN A 221 -10.72 -42.26 40.23
CA GLN A 221 -12.05 -42.70 39.84
C GLN A 221 -12.05 -44.13 39.27
N LEU A 222 -11.04 -44.48 38.47
CA LEU A 222 -10.85 -45.84 37.93
C LEU A 222 -10.46 -46.85 39.01
N VAL A 223 -9.57 -46.48 39.94
CA VAL A 223 -9.17 -47.34 41.06
C VAL A 223 -10.33 -47.56 42.04
N TYR A 224 -11.10 -46.51 42.35
CA TYR A 224 -12.26 -46.61 43.25
C TYR A 224 -13.37 -47.48 42.67
N THR A 225 -13.70 -47.33 41.38
CA THR A 225 -14.72 -48.18 40.73
C THR A 225 -14.27 -49.64 40.65
N HIS A 226 -13.00 -49.90 40.36
CA HIS A 226 -12.50 -51.27 40.26
C HIS A 226 -12.39 -51.97 41.63
N ILE A 227 -11.90 -51.26 42.65
CA ILE A 227 -11.81 -51.80 44.03
C ILE A 227 -13.20 -51.98 44.63
N ARG A 228 -14.12 -51.03 44.43
CA ARG A 228 -15.51 -51.15 44.91
C ARG A 228 -16.24 -52.32 44.27
N PHE A 229 -16.07 -52.53 42.95
CA PHE A 229 -16.65 -53.68 42.26
C PHE A 229 -16.13 -55.02 42.83
N ILE A 230 -14.83 -55.11 43.14
CA ILE A 230 -14.25 -56.31 43.75
C ILE A 230 -14.81 -56.54 45.17
N LEU A 231 -14.93 -55.49 45.99
CA LEU A 231 -15.42 -55.63 47.37
C LEU A 231 -16.93 -55.90 47.45
N GLU A 232 -17.75 -55.34 46.56
CA GLU A 232 -19.21 -55.55 46.56
C GLU A 232 -19.63 -56.87 45.88
N TYR A 233 -18.82 -57.44 44.97
CA TYR A 233 -19.25 -58.57 44.13
C TYR A 233 -18.35 -59.82 44.14
N MET A 234 -17.15 -59.78 44.73
CA MET A 234 -16.25 -60.95 44.78
C MET A 234 -16.04 -61.52 46.19
N ILE A 235 -16.60 -60.89 47.24
CA ILE A 235 -16.60 -61.44 48.60
C ILE A 235 -18.04 -61.85 48.93
N PRO A 236 -18.37 -63.15 48.95
CA PRO A 236 -19.68 -63.61 49.39
C PRO A 236 -19.90 -63.20 50.85
N ASN A 237 -21.01 -62.54 51.15
CA ASN A 237 -21.45 -62.31 52.52
C ASN A 237 -21.75 -63.67 53.17
N GLU A 238 -20.79 -64.24 53.89
CA GLU A 238 -21.07 -65.31 54.85
C GLU A 238 -21.66 -64.68 56.10
N TRP A 239 -22.98 -64.82 56.31
CA TRP A 239 -23.66 -65.13 57.59
C TRP A 239 -25.11 -65.58 57.31
#